data_AF-A0A317DEK9-F1
#
_entry.id   AF-A0A317DEK9-F1
#
_cell.length_a   1.000
_cell.length_b   1.000
_cell.length_c   1.000
_cell.angle_alpha   90.00
_cell.angle_beta   90.00
_cell.angle_gamma   90.00
#
_symmetry.space_group_name_H-M   'P 1'
#
loop_
_entity.id
_entity.type
_entity.pdbx_description
1 polymer ?
#
loop_
_entity_poly.entity_id
_entity_poly.type
_entity_poly.pdbx_seq_one_letter_code
_entity_poly.pdbx_strand_id
1 'polypeptide(L)'
;MTDVRSLRTARHWVFALHADLVFVTKYRHTVFTDRHLARLEDSTPAVCADFDTEPVDFNGEDNHSLVNFPPTVAPWKLVNSLKGVSSRRLRQQFPDLVAHYYHANRLWSGSYFAGSGGAPLTVLRQ
;
A
#
# COMPACT_ATOMS: atom_id res chain seq x y z
N MET A 1 15.80 -1.42 -12.58
CA MET A 1 15.73 -2.14 -13.87
C MET A 1 14.93 -3.41 -13.64
N THR A 2 13.64 -3.42 -13.96
CA THR A 2 12.78 -4.61 -13.80
C THR A 2 13.14 -5.61 -14.89
N ASP A 3 13.66 -6.77 -14.48
CA ASP A 3 14.03 -7.87 -15.38
C ASP A 3 12.78 -8.38 -16.12
N VAL A 4 12.91 -8.63 -17.43
CA VAL A 4 11.81 -9.02 -18.35
C VAL A 4 11.24 -10.43 -18.01
N ARG A 5 11.83 -11.11 -17.03
CA ARG A 5 11.64 -12.54 -16.73
C ARG A 5 10.53 -12.89 -15.73
N SER A 6 9.81 -11.93 -15.15
CA SER A 6 8.82 -12.18 -14.08
C SER A 6 7.39 -11.75 -14.43
N LEU A 7 6.90 -12.11 -15.62
CA LEU A 7 5.49 -11.90 -15.97
C LEU A 7 4.60 -12.89 -15.20
N ARG A 8 3.59 -12.39 -14.49
CA ARG A 8 2.65 -13.23 -13.74
C ARG A 8 1.59 -13.79 -14.69
N THR A 9 1.26 -15.06 -14.53
CA THR A 9 0.26 -15.75 -15.35
C THR A 9 -0.88 -16.25 -14.49
N ALA A 10 -2.11 -16.10 -14.98
CA ALA A 10 -3.29 -16.77 -14.48
C ALA A 10 -3.86 -17.68 -15.58
N ARG A 11 -5.00 -18.35 -15.30
CA ARG A 11 -5.60 -19.34 -16.21
C ARG A 11 -5.83 -18.84 -17.64
N HIS A 12 -6.14 -17.55 -17.81
CA HIS A 12 -6.51 -16.98 -19.11
C HIS A 12 -5.82 -15.63 -19.43
N TRP A 13 -4.84 -15.20 -18.63
CA TRP A 13 -4.16 -13.93 -18.87
C TRP A 13 -2.76 -13.91 -18.29
N VAL A 14 -1.90 -13.08 -18.90
CA VAL A 14 -0.56 -12.74 -18.41
C VAL A 14 -0.55 -11.24 -18.11
N PHE A 15 0.04 -10.83 -16.99
CA PHE A 15 0.00 -9.45 -16.54
C PHE A 15 1.30 -9.02 -15.83
N ALA A 16 1.57 -7.72 -15.92
CA ALA A 16 2.63 -7.03 -15.21
C ALA A 16 2.12 -5.65 -14.76
N LEU A 17 1.14 -5.65 -13.85
CA LEU A 17 0.51 -4.44 -13.36
C LEU A 17 1.17 -4.01 -12.04
N HIS A 18 1.76 -2.82 -12.09
CA HIS A 18 2.41 -2.15 -10.97
C HIS A 18 1.64 -0.87 -10.68
N ALA A 19 1.35 -0.60 -9.41
CA ALA A 19 0.83 0.69 -8.98
C ALA A 19 1.64 1.26 -7.81
N ASP A 20 1.96 2.54 -7.95
CA ASP A 20 2.45 3.40 -6.88
C ASP A 20 1.26 3.93 -6.10
N LEU A 21 1.07 3.41 -4.89
CA LEU A 21 0.01 3.79 -4.00
C LEU A 21 0.57 4.73 -2.93
N VAL A 22 -0.02 5.91 -2.81
CA VAL A 22 0.38 6.90 -1.79
C VAL A 22 -0.83 7.31 -0.99
N PHE A 23 -0.72 7.28 0.33
CA PHE A 23 -1.76 7.79 1.21
C PHE A 23 -1.19 8.40 2.48
N VAL A 24 -1.65 9.59 2.82
CA VAL A 24 -1.07 10.37 3.91
C VAL A 24 -1.91 10.32 5.18
N THR A 25 -1.28 10.59 6.32
CA THR A 25 -1.98 10.79 7.60
C THR A 25 -2.99 11.93 7.51
N LYS A 26 -4.00 11.88 8.38
CA LYS A 26 -4.96 12.96 8.52
C LYS A 26 -4.19 14.23 8.94
N TYR A 27 -4.48 15.33 8.25
CA TYR A 27 -3.77 16.61 8.38
C TYR A 27 -2.28 16.60 8.01
N ARG A 28 -1.76 15.51 7.43
CA ARG A 28 -0.34 15.37 7.03
C ARG A 28 0.65 15.62 8.17
N HIS A 29 0.26 15.31 9.41
CA HIS A 29 1.17 15.43 10.55
C HIS A 29 2.22 14.32 10.51
N THR A 30 3.47 14.67 10.80
CA THR A 30 4.60 13.76 11.02
C THR A 30 4.54 13.21 12.43
N VAL A 31 3.81 12.10 12.59
CA VAL A 31 3.52 11.48 13.91
C VAL A 31 4.10 10.08 14.05
N PHE A 32 4.57 9.50 12.95
CA PHE A 32 5.16 8.17 12.96
C PHE A 32 6.61 8.26 13.44
N THR A 33 6.92 7.41 14.41
CA THR A 33 8.27 7.11 14.87
C THR A 33 8.62 5.70 14.37
N ASP A 34 9.88 5.28 14.49
CA ASP A 34 10.36 4.00 13.97
C ASP A 34 9.49 2.80 14.42
N ARG A 35 9.01 2.80 15.67
CA ARG A 35 8.10 1.76 16.19
C ARG A 35 6.75 1.73 15.48
N HIS A 36 6.25 2.89 15.03
CA HIS A 36 4.99 2.99 14.28
C HIS A 36 5.20 2.48 12.85
N LEU A 37 6.33 2.83 12.25
CA LEU A 37 6.71 2.41 10.89
C LEU A 37 6.93 0.90 10.82
N ALA A 38 7.68 0.32 11.76
CA ALA A 38 7.88 -1.12 11.85
C ALA A 38 6.55 -1.89 11.94
N ARG A 39 5.55 -1.34 12.66
CA ARG A 39 4.22 -1.96 12.73
C ARG A 39 3.39 -1.82 11.48
N LEU A 40 3.59 -0.75 10.72
CA LEU A 40 2.98 -0.61 9.39
C LEU A 40 3.57 -1.65 8.45
N GLU A 41 4.89 -1.75 8.38
CA GLU A 41 5.64 -2.72 7.60
C GLU A 41 5.24 -4.16 7.93
N ASP A 42 5.11 -4.52 9.21
CA ASP A 42 4.63 -5.84 9.64
C ASP A 42 3.22 -6.18 9.12
N SER A 43 2.35 -5.17 9.00
CA SER A 43 0.93 -5.38 8.69
C SER A 43 0.64 -5.41 7.20
N THR A 44 1.45 -4.72 6.40
CA THR A 44 1.25 -4.56 4.95
C THR A 44 1.27 -5.89 4.19
N PRO A 45 2.24 -6.82 4.39
CA PRO A 45 2.27 -8.10 3.70
C PRO A 45 1.03 -8.95 3.90
N ALA A 46 0.47 -8.96 5.13
CA ALA A 46 -0.74 -9.72 5.42
C ALA A 46 -1.95 -9.18 4.63
N VAL A 47 -2.11 -7.84 4.57
CA VAL A 47 -3.18 -7.22 3.80
C VAL A 47 -2.96 -7.42 2.30
N CYS A 48 -1.71 -7.37 1.83
CA CYS A 48 -1.43 -7.62 0.42
C CYS A 48 -1.75 -9.07 0.02
N ALA A 49 -1.39 -10.04 0.86
CA ALA A 49 -1.70 -11.45 0.65
C ALA A 49 -3.21 -11.73 0.56
N ASP A 50 -4.02 -11.09 1.39
CA ASP A 50 -5.49 -11.20 1.34
C ASP A 50 -6.10 -10.75 0.00
N PHE A 51 -5.34 -9.96 -0.79
CA PHE A 51 -5.73 -9.45 -2.10
C PHE A 51 -4.96 -10.13 -3.26
N ASP A 52 -4.23 -11.22 -3.01
CA ASP A 52 -3.35 -11.86 -4.00
C ASP A 52 -2.30 -10.88 -4.61
N THR A 53 -1.96 -9.85 -3.84
CA THR A 53 -0.99 -8.82 -4.19
C THR A 53 0.32 -9.05 -3.44
N GLU A 54 1.42 -8.65 -4.05
CA GLU A 54 2.74 -8.70 -3.42
C GLU A 54 3.20 -7.25 -3.22
N PRO A 55 3.50 -6.84 -1.97
CA PRO A 55 4.12 -5.54 -1.76
C PRO A 55 5.54 -5.63 -2.29
N VAL A 56 5.88 -4.76 -3.23
CA VAL A 56 7.21 -4.69 -3.83
C VAL A 56 8.13 -3.87 -2.94
N ASP A 57 7.59 -2.78 -2.40
CA ASP A 57 8.28 -1.92 -1.44
C ASP A 57 7.25 -1.13 -0.62
N PHE A 58 7.51 -0.97 0.68
CA PHE A 58 6.71 -0.13 1.57
C PHE A 58 7.66 0.77 2.34
N ASN A 59 7.65 2.07 2.01
CA ASN A 59 8.34 3.08 2.80
C ASN A 59 7.30 3.86 3.61
N GLY A 60 7.25 3.59 4.91
CA GLY A 60 6.30 4.24 5.81
C GLY A 60 6.61 5.72 6.09
N GLU A 61 7.86 6.18 5.89
CA GLU A 61 8.25 7.59 6.10
C GLU A 61 7.60 8.51 5.06
N ASP A 62 7.68 8.14 3.79
CA ASP A 62 7.08 8.88 2.68
C ASP A 62 5.61 8.51 2.45
N ASN A 63 5.08 7.54 3.21
CA ASN A 63 3.79 6.90 2.99
C ASN A 63 3.60 6.41 1.53
N HIS A 64 4.68 5.91 0.95
CA HIS A 64 4.73 5.39 -0.41
C HIS A 64 4.73 3.86 -0.36
N SER A 65 3.87 3.24 -1.15
CA SER A 65 3.80 1.78 -1.27
C SER A 65 3.76 1.40 -2.74
N LEU A 66 4.77 0.66 -3.20
CA LEU A 66 4.77 0.07 -4.53
C LEU A 66 4.17 -1.33 -4.44
N VAL A 67 3.06 -1.57 -5.14
CA VAL A 67 2.35 -2.86 -5.09
C VAL A 67 2.15 -3.44 -6.48
N ASN A 68 2.41 -4.75 -6.58
CA ASN A 68 2.04 -5.57 -7.73
C ASN A 68 0.68 -6.20 -7.48
N PHE A 69 -0.30 -5.87 -8.33
CA PHE A 69 -1.69 -6.31 -8.15
C PHE A 69 -2.25 -7.02 -9.38
N PRO A 70 -3.11 -8.03 -9.21
CA PRO A 70 -3.76 -8.68 -10.33
C PRO A 70 -4.84 -7.75 -10.93
N PRO A 71 -5.17 -7.91 -12.23
CA PRO A 71 -6.18 -7.07 -12.90
C PRO A 71 -7.58 -7.19 -12.29
N THR A 72 -7.84 -8.24 -11.50
CA THR A 72 -9.09 -8.46 -10.78
C THR A 72 -9.25 -7.58 -9.55
N VAL A 73 -8.15 -7.04 -9.01
CA VAL A 73 -8.16 -6.22 -7.81
C VAL A 73 -8.27 -4.76 -8.17
N ALA A 74 -9.32 -4.11 -7.66
CA ALA A 74 -9.46 -2.68 -7.77
C ALA A 74 -8.52 -1.97 -6.77
N PRO A 75 -7.61 -1.07 -7.20
CA PRO A 75 -6.62 -0.44 -6.32
C PRO A 75 -7.23 0.25 -5.10
N TRP A 76 -8.40 0.89 -5.26
CA TRP A 76 -9.10 1.57 -4.17
C TRP A 76 -9.51 0.63 -3.03
N LYS A 77 -9.83 -0.64 -3.32
CA LYS A 77 -10.18 -1.63 -2.30
C LYS A 77 -8.97 -1.99 -1.45
N LEU A 78 -7.82 -2.21 -2.11
CA LEU A 78 -6.55 -2.48 -1.44
C LEU A 78 -6.16 -1.31 -0.55
N VAL A 79 -6.18 -0.07 -1.06
CA VAL A 79 -5.86 1.13 -0.28
C VAL A 79 -6.78 1.28 0.94
N ASN A 80 -8.09 1.04 0.77
CA ASN A 80 -9.03 1.11 1.88
C ASN A 80 -8.75 0.04 2.94
N SER A 81 -8.38 -1.17 2.53
CA SER A 81 -7.99 -2.23 3.45
C SER A 81 -6.70 -1.89 4.20
N LEU A 82 -5.66 -1.46 3.47
CA LEU A 82 -4.39 -1.03 4.05
C LEU A 82 -4.60 0.06 5.09
N LYS A 83 -5.33 1.13 4.74
CA LYS A 83 -5.69 2.22 5.66
C LYS A 83 -6.50 1.73 6.86
N GLY A 84 -7.50 0.88 6.64
CA GLY A 84 -8.40 0.41 7.69
C GLY A 84 -7.68 -0.46 8.71
N VAL A 85 -6.95 -1.47 8.24
CA VAL A 85 -6.21 -2.42 9.08
C VAL A 85 -5.09 -1.72 9.84
N SER A 86 -4.27 -0.91 9.15
CA SER A 86 -3.20 -0.15 9.80
C SER A 86 -3.74 0.83 10.85
N SER A 87 -4.79 1.61 10.52
CA SER A 87 -5.42 2.55 11.45
C SER A 87 -5.98 1.85 12.70
N ARG A 88 -6.55 0.66 12.54
CA ARG A 88 -7.03 -0.13 13.68
C ARG A 88 -5.88 -0.65 14.52
N ARG A 89 -4.89 -1.31 13.90
CA ARG A 89 -3.76 -1.94 14.62
C ARG A 89 -2.90 -0.90 15.34
N LEU A 90 -2.56 0.21 14.68
CA LEU A 90 -1.77 1.28 15.28
C LEU A 90 -2.48 1.92 16.46
N ARG A 91 -3.78 2.26 16.32
CA ARG A 91 -4.55 2.85 17.43
C ARG A 91 -4.77 1.89 18.60
N GLN A 92 -4.75 0.58 18.39
CA GLN A 92 -4.82 -0.40 19.48
C GLN A 92 -3.50 -0.49 20.26
N GLN A 93 -2.36 -0.31 19.58
CA GLN A 93 -1.03 -0.53 20.18
C GLN A 93 -0.37 0.76 20.69
N PHE A 94 -0.74 1.92 20.13
CA PHE A 94 -0.09 3.21 20.38
C PHE A 94 -1.13 4.25 20.84
N PRO A 95 -1.35 4.36 22.16
CA PRO A 95 -2.30 5.34 22.73
C PRO A 95 -1.96 6.79 22.39
N ASP A 96 -0.70 7.11 22.14
CA ASP A 96 -0.22 8.42 21.69
C ASP A 96 -0.84 8.83 20.35
N LEU A 97 -1.00 7.89 19.39
CA LEU A 97 -1.69 8.17 18.13
C LEU A 97 -3.20 8.41 18.32
N VAL A 98 -3.81 7.74 19.30
CA VAL A 98 -5.22 7.95 19.65
C VAL A 98 -5.42 9.33 20.25
N ALA A 99 -4.56 9.73 21.18
CA ALA A 99 -4.59 11.04 21.80
C ALA A 99 -4.38 12.15 20.75
N HIS A 100 -3.45 11.97 19.81
CA HIS A 100 -3.18 12.95 18.76
C HIS A 100 -4.36 13.14 17.78
N TYR A 101 -5.07 12.06 17.44
CA TYR A 101 -6.17 12.08 16.47
C TYR A 101 -7.57 11.99 17.09
N TYR A 102 -7.72 12.30 18.37
CA TYR A 102 -8.98 12.13 19.11
C TYR A 102 -10.17 12.83 18.42
N HIS A 103 -9.99 14.06 17.94
CA HIS A 103 -11.02 14.81 17.23
C HIS A 103 -11.38 14.23 15.86
N ALA A 104 -10.40 13.71 15.13
CA ALA A 104 -10.62 13.20 13.78
C ALA A 104 -11.18 11.78 13.77
N ASN A 105 -11.00 11.03 14.87
CA ASN A 105 -11.33 9.62 15.05
C ASN A 105 -10.84 8.71 13.90
N ARG A 106 -9.79 9.14 13.19
CA ARG A 106 -9.20 8.43 12.05
C ARG A 106 -7.73 8.82 11.87
N LEU A 107 -6.91 7.84 11.53
CA LEU A 107 -5.47 8.03 11.32
C LEU A 107 -5.16 8.64 9.94
N TRP A 108 -5.86 8.17 8.89
CA TRP A 108 -5.53 8.50 7.50
C TRP A 108 -6.43 9.58 6.90
N SER A 109 -5.90 10.26 5.88
CA SER A 109 -6.71 11.06 4.97
C SER A 109 -7.66 10.15 4.17
N GLY A 110 -8.83 10.70 3.80
CA GLY A 110 -9.77 10.02 2.90
C GLY A 110 -9.22 9.89 1.48
N SER A 111 -8.31 10.79 1.09
CA SER A 111 -7.67 10.80 -0.22
C SER A 111 -6.54 9.78 -0.31
N TYR A 112 -6.27 9.29 -1.52
CA TYR A 112 -5.10 8.53 -1.89
C TYR A 112 -4.69 8.89 -3.32
N PHE A 113 -3.47 8.58 -3.69
CA PHE A 113 -2.98 8.63 -5.06
C PHE A 113 -2.66 7.21 -5.53
N ALA A 114 -2.96 6.94 -6.80
CA ALA A 114 -2.59 5.71 -7.48
C ALA A 114 -1.99 6.09 -8.83
N GLY A 115 -0.68 5.91 -8.95
CA GLY A 115 0.06 6.02 -10.21
C GLY A 115 0.28 4.62 -10.77
N SER A 116 0.33 4.48 -12.09
CA SER A 116 0.82 3.26 -12.71
C SER A 116 2.21 3.52 -13.29
N GLY A 117 3.17 2.69 -12.90
CA GLY A 117 4.53 2.72 -13.43
C GLY A 117 4.60 1.88 -14.70
N GLY A 118 5.11 2.47 -15.79
CA GLY A 118 5.06 1.88 -17.13
C GLY A 118 5.71 0.50 -17.21
N ALA A 119 4.97 -0.47 -17.77
CA ALA A 119 5.59 -1.66 -18.33
C ALA A 119 6.58 -1.20 -19.42
N PRO A 120 7.88 -1.56 -19.33
CA PRO A 120 8.82 -1.23 -20.39
C PRO A 120 8.28 -1.72 -21.74
N LEU A 121 8.29 -0.88 -22.79
CA LEU A 121 7.86 -1.28 -24.15
C LEU A 121 8.64 -2.51 -24.68
N THR A 122 9.80 -2.82 -24.08
CA THR A 122 10.57 -4.04 -24.32
C THR A 122 9.83 -5.33 -23.92
N VAL A 123 8.84 -5.26 -23.02
CA VAL A 123 7.98 -6.39 -22.63
C VAL A 123 6.87 -6.64 -23.66
N LEU A 124 6.46 -5.61 -24.41
CA LEU A 124 5.37 -5.70 -25.41
C LEU A 124 5.85 -6.12 -26.81
N ARG A 125 7.16 -6.19 -27.05
CA ARG A 125 7.73 -6.75 -28.29
C ARG A 125 7.92 -8.26 -28.12
N GLN A 126 6.86 -9.03 -28.37
CA GLN A 126 6.98 -10.38 -28.92
C GLN A 126 6.77 -10.33 -30.42
#